data_AF-X1HJG9-F1
#
_entry.id   AF-X1HJG9-F1
#
_cell.length_a   1.000
_cell.length_b   1.000
_cell.length_c   1.000
_cell.angle_alpha   90.00
_cell.angle_beta   90.00
_cell.angle_gamma   90.00
#
_symmetry.space_group_name_H-M   'P 1'
#
loop_
_entity.id
_entity.type
_entity.pdbx_description
1 polymer ?
#
loop_
_entity_poly.entity_id
_entity_poly.type
_entity_poly.pdbx_seq_one_letter_code
_entity_poly.pdbx_strand_id
1 'polypeptide(L)' 'MANNKISFKKGDKVLVIIGEDKGKKGKIVHIFPKKMEAIVEGVNFLKKHSKPTQKA' A
#
# COMPACT_ATOMS: atom_id res chain seq x y z
N MET A 1 -1.15 5.56 24.45
CA MET A 1 -1.17 5.74 22.98
C MET A 1 0.12 5.16 22.45
N ALA A 2 0.06 4.07 21.67
CA ALA A 2 1.25 3.36 21.23
C ALA A 2 2.05 4.21 20.22
N ASN A 3 3.31 4.50 20.56
CA ASN A 3 4.27 5.11 19.65
C ASN A 3 4.80 4.04 18.69
N ASN A 4 3.98 3.66 17.70
CA ASN A 4 4.44 2.77 16.63
C ASN A 4 5.34 3.55 15.69
N LYS A 5 6.65 3.44 15.91
CA LYS A 5 7.68 4.10 15.11
C LYS A 5 7.80 3.39 13.75
N ILE A 6 7.26 4.02 12.71
CA ILE A 6 7.44 3.58 11.33
C ILE A 6 8.69 4.28 10.78
N SER A 7 9.62 3.49 10.24
CA SER A 7 10.89 3.99 9.68
C SER A 7 10.77 4.49 8.24
N PHE A 8 9.61 4.29 7.60
CA PHE A 8 9.34 4.64 6.22
C PHE A 8 8.51 5.92 6.11
N LYS A 9 8.73 6.70 5.06
CA LYS A 9 7.96 7.89 4.71
C LYS A 9 7.28 7.72 3.36
N LYS A 10 6.25 8.54 3.13
CA LYS A 10 5.61 8.64 1.81
C LYS A 10 6.68 9.05 0.78
N GLY A 11 6.78 8.31 -0.32
CA GLY A 11 7.76 8.52 -1.39
C GLY A 11 9.00 7.63 -1.32
N ASP A 12 9.22 6.91 -0.21
CA ASP A 12 10.34 5.96 -0.12
C ASP A 12 10.15 4.77 -1.05
N LYS A 13 11.26 4.29 -1.63
CA LYS A 13 11.30 3.06 -2.42
C LYS A 13 11.50 1.86 -1.49
N VAL A 14 10.62 0.88 -1.60
CA VAL A 14 10.65 -0.35 -0.80
C VAL A 14 10.63 -1.59 -1.69
N LEU A 15 11.13 -2.69 -1.15
CA LEU A 15 11.11 -4.02 -1.76
C LEU A 15 10.20 -4.92 -0.93
N VAL A 16 9.31 -5.66 -1.59
CA VAL A 16 8.46 -6.65 -0.92
C VAL A 16 9.30 -7.90 -0.59
N ILE A 17 9.37 -8.25 0.69
CA ILE A 17 10.20 -9.38 1.18
C ILE A 17 9.44 -10.71 1.07
N ILE A 18 8.14 -10.71 1.35
CA ILE A 18 7.27 -11.90 1.40
C ILE A 18 5.87 -11.58 0.85
N GLY A 19 5.11 -12.61 0.47
CA GLY A 19 3.74 -12.50 -0.09
C GLY A 19 3.68 -12.75 -1.60
N GLU A 20 2.49 -12.59 -2.20
CA GLU A 20 2.26 -12.78 -3.65
C GLU A 20 3.11 -11.84 -4.51
N ASP A 21 3.34 -10.62 -4.02
CA ASP A 21 4.14 -9.60 -4.71
C ASP A 21 5.63 -9.62 -4.35
N LYS A 22 6.16 -10.73 -3.83
CA LYS A 22 7.56 -10.86 -3.41
C LYS A 22 8.53 -10.45 -4.53
N GLY A 23 9.52 -9.62 -4.18
CA GLY A 23 10.54 -9.15 -5.11
C GLY A 23 10.15 -7.90 -5.91
N LYS A 24 8.89 -7.47 -5.88
CA LYS A 24 8.47 -6.20 -6.49
C LYS A 24 9.03 -5.01 -5.71
N LYS A 25 9.46 -3.99 -6.45
CA LYS A 25 9.90 -2.70 -5.92
C LYS A 25 8.85 -1.66 -6.27
N GLY A 26 8.55 -0.78 -5.32
CA GLY A 26 7.58 0.30 -5.53
C GLY A 26 7.82 1.46 -4.58
N LYS A 27 7.19 2.61 -4.87
CA LYS A 27 7.17 3.74 -3.94
C LYS A 27 5.96 3.65 -3.02
N ILE A 28 6.10 4.16 -1.80
CA ILE A 28 4.99 4.28 -0.87
C ILE A 28 4.11 5.48 -1.24
N VAL A 29 2.83 5.22 -1.54
CA VAL A 29 1.80 6.24 -1.83
C VAL A 29 1.19 6.77 -0.54
N HIS A 30 0.92 5.88 0.41
CA HIS A 30 0.26 6.22 1.67
C HIS A 30 0.70 5.29 2.80
N ILE A 31 0.70 5.80 4.02
CA ILE A 31 1.02 5.05 5.23
C ILE A 31 -0.14 5.21 6.20
N PHE A 32 -0.55 4.13 6.85
CA PHE A 32 -1.55 4.11 7.90
C PHE A 32 -0.88 3.72 9.24
N PRO A 33 -0.34 4.69 10.01
CA PRO A 33 0.44 4.39 11.20
C PRO A 33 -0.34 3.65 12.29
N LYS A 34 -1.64 3.94 12.41
CA LYS A 34 -2.53 3.28 13.37
C LYS A 34 -2.73 1.79 13.08
N LYS A 35 -2.67 1.40 11.80
CA LYS A 35 -2.90 0.03 11.34
C LYS A 35 -1.61 -0.72 11.00
N MET A 36 -0.46 -0.05 11.02
CA MET A 36 0.83 -0.59 10.57
C MET A 36 0.81 -1.11 9.12
N GLU A 37 0.06 -0.44 8.25
CA GLU A 37 -0.06 -0.78 6.83
C GLU A 37 0.45 0.36 5.95
N ALA A 38 0.93 0.03 4.75
CA ALA A 38 1.33 0.99 3.75
C ALA A 38 0.81 0.57 2.37
N ILE A 39 0.42 1.55 1.55
CA ILE A 39 0.07 1.36 0.15
C ILE A 39 1.32 1.62 -0.67
N VAL A 40 1.77 0.61 -1.40
CA VAL A 40 2.91 0.68 -2.31
C VAL A 40 2.38 0.64 -3.75
N GLU A 41 2.98 1.41 -4.64
CA GLU A 41 2.65 1.36 -6.07
C GLU A 41 2.98 -0.01 -6.65
N GLY A 42 2.05 -0.58 -7.43
CA GLY A 42 2.36 -1.78 -8.20
C GLY A 42 2.12 -3.12 -7.48
N VAL A 43 1.61 -3.11 -6.25
CA VAL A 43 1.38 -4.31 -5.42
C VAL A 43 -0.08 -4.42 -4.97
N ASN A 44 -0.51 -5.64 -4.66
CA ASN A 44 -1.86 -5.96 -4.16
C ASN A 44 -3.00 -5.45 -5.07
N PHE A 45 -2.86 -5.66 -6.38
CA PHE A 45 -3.91 -5.31 -7.33
C PHE A 45 -5.06 -6.31 -7.26
N LEU A 46 -6.26 -5.79 -7.03
CA LEU A 46 -7.47 -6.58 -6.94
C LEU A 46 -8.50 -6.03 -7.93
N LYS A 47 -9.09 -6.93 -8.73
CA LYS A 47 -10.20 -6.57 -9.61
C LYS A 47 -11.46 -6.42 -8.77
N LYS A 48 -11.87 -5.19 -8.51
CA LYS A 48 -13.16 -4.89 -7.88
C LYS A 48 -14.24 -4.77 -8.96
N HIS A 49 -15.22 -5.67 -8.96
CA HIS A 49 -16.43 -5.47 -9.75
C HIS A 49 -17.28 -4.37 -9.10
N SER A 50 -17.37 -3.23 -9.77
CA SER A 50 -18.20 -2.11 -9.34
C SER A 50 -19.48 -2.10 -10.17
N LYS A 51 -20.64 -1.98 -9.51
CA LYS A 51 -21.91 -1.78 -10.22
C LYS A 51 -21.79 -0.53 -11.10
N PRO A 52 -22.36 -0.55 -12.33
CA PRO A 52 -22.37 0.64 -13.17
C PRO A 52 -23.13 1.74 -12.44
N THR A 53 -22.45 2.84 -12.14
CA THR A 53 -23.09 4.03 -11.59
C THR A 53 -23.34 4.99 -12.72
N GLN A 54 -24.59 5.45 -12.87
CA GLN A 54 -24.94 6.55 -13.74
C GLN A 54 -24.36 7.84 -13.12
N LYS A 55 -23.12 8.17 -13.46
CA LYS A 55 -22.58 9.52 -13.25
C LYS A 55 -22.38 10.12 -14.63
N ALA A 56 -23.05 11.26 -14.81
CA ALA A 56 -23.07 12.08 -16.01
C ALA A 56 -21.67 12.57 -16.42
#